data_AF-A0A090ZDS8-F1
#
_entry.id   AF-A0A090ZDS8-F1
#
_cell.length_a   1.000
_cell.length_b   1.000
_cell.length_c   1.000
_cell.angle_alpha   90.00
_cell.angle_beta   90.00
_cell.angle_gamma   90.00
#
_symmetry.space_group_name_H-M   'P 1'
#
loop_
_entity.id
_entity.type
_entity.pdbx_description
1 polymer ?
#
loop_
_entity_poly.entity_id
_entity_poly.type
_entity_poly.pdbx_seq_one_letter_code
_entity_poly.pdbx_strand_id
1 'polypeptide(L)'
;MNRTGASKYSTIMKAVGITVLAGTLAACVQQAEVQASARMDSSSNPAFAAGTSLSSPSIQKAEKKLEELTGKSLTLGKAVSFPAGWILDVQGAEGGEVTFNKNGEIDSISVKMKWSDLSASHQEAMQKALDTVISGGSAQAEHVRLRMDYNDTDPKLKNKLQMTAEVQNTTINVLDGKLSMALEILKIQDVPEAAVKSAKAVIAKVDHVKKTEALTQAFLITEPNAVQYELRFGTPTSKYPVSVNIDKKTNKPTGLYLGFLEDKPANKSEAQINKVMQTLKNANMDKLKKTAVPQIKKWLGMDLSGYKLTKVANEPGNAVFTKSGAPSVKVSYNSKGELYWVD
;
A
#
# COMPACT_ATOMS: atom_id res chain seq x y z
N MET A 1 -38.80 12.42 21.43
CA MET A 1 -39.51 11.48 20.55
C MET A 1 -38.68 11.25 19.29
N ASN A 2 -38.33 9.98 19.09
CA ASN A 2 -37.76 9.31 17.91
C ASN A 2 -36.57 9.92 17.15
N ARG A 3 -35.38 9.47 17.57
CA ARG A 3 -34.20 9.20 16.73
C ARG A 3 -34.48 8.00 15.82
N THR A 4 -34.01 8.04 14.57
CA THR A 4 -33.43 6.89 13.82
C THR A 4 -32.98 7.36 12.44
N GLY A 5 -31.80 6.90 12.00
CA GLY A 5 -31.36 7.06 10.60
C GLY A 5 -29.93 7.55 10.36
N ALA A 6 -28.94 7.17 11.17
CA ALA A 6 -27.53 7.33 10.84
C ALA A 6 -27.15 6.35 9.71
N SER A 7 -26.73 6.86 8.54
CA SER A 7 -26.23 6.03 7.44
C SER A 7 -24.72 5.74 7.59
N LYS A 8 -24.38 4.47 7.34
CA LYS A 8 -23.18 3.76 7.76
C LYS A 8 -22.05 3.74 6.71
N TYR A 9 -21.55 4.89 6.26
CA TYR A 9 -20.48 4.90 5.23
C TYR A 9 -19.37 5.97 5.44
N SER A 10 -18.96 6.24 6.68
CA SER A 10 -18.03 7.35 7.00
C SER A 10 -16.78 6.98 7.85
N THR A 11 -16.37 5.72 7.91
CA THR A 11 -15.27 5.34 8.84
C THR A 11 -14.18 4.41 8.28
N ILE A 12 -13.87 4.46 6.98
CA ILE A 12 -12.65 3.81 6.48
C ILE A 12 -11.90 4.82 5.62
N MET A 13 -10.61 5.01 5.93
CA MET A 13 -9.70 6.08 5.46
C MET A 13 -9.73 7.38 6.28
N LYS A 14 -9.56 7.25 7.61
CA LYS A 14 -8.88 8.30 8.38
C LYS A 14 -7.40 7.95 8.47
N ALA A 15 -6.61 8.89 7.97
CA ALA A 15 -5.17 9.03 8.08
C ALA A 15 -4.48 8.16 9.14
N VAL A 16 -3.57 7.32 8.69
CA VAL A 16 -2.42 6.88 9.48
C VAL A 16 -1.56 8.13 9.70
N GLY A 17 -1.89 8.88 10.75
CA GLY A 17 -1.01 9.87 11.35
C GLY A 17 -0.04 9.12 12.25
N ILE A 18 1.21 9.04 11.83
CA ILE A 18 2.32 8.52 12.63
C ILE A 18 2.53 9.52 13.78
N THR A 19 2.05 9.18 14.97
CA THR A 19 2.45 9.87 16.20
C THR A 19 3.48 9.00 16.89
N VAL A 20 4.73 9.47 16.89
CA VAL A 20 5.84 8.90 17.67
C VAL A 20 5.57 9.19 19.15
N LEU A 21 5.49 8.15 19.98
CA LEU A 21 5.53 8.26 21.43
C LEU A 21 6.59 7.27 21.95
N ALA A 22 7.64 7.84 22.54
CA ALA A 22 8.82 7.16 23.06
C ALA A 22 8.69 6.88 24.57
N GLY A 23 9.21 5.72 25.01
CA GLY A 23 9.74 5.39 26.35
C GLY A 23 8.74 5.38 27.53
N THR A 24 8.79 4.49 28.54
CA THR A 24 9.92 3.76 29.15
C THR A 24 9.46 2.53 29.98
N LEU A 25 10.21 1.43 29.84
CA LEU A 25 10.66 0.35 30.76
C LEU A 25 10.01 0.14 32.17
N ALA A 26 9.75 -1.13 32.54
CA ALA A 26 10.61 -1.92 33.47
C ALA A 26 10.15 -3.39 33.70
N ALA A 27 11.13 -4.31 33.63
CA ALA A 27 11.39 -5.64 34.25
C ALA A 27 10.23 -6.54 34.77
N CYS A 28 10.24 -7.88 34.68
CA CYS A 28 11.29 -8.84 35.05
C CYS A 28 11.18 -10.20 34.32
N VAL A 29 12.33 -10.86 34.26
CA VAL A 29 12.64 -12.22 33.76
C VAL A 29 12.17 -13.30 34.75
N GLN A 30 11.77 -14.48 34.26
CA GLN A 30 12.30 -15.77 34.73
C GLN A 30 12.03 -16.94 33.76
N GLN A 31 13.05 -17.78 33.63
CA GLN A 31 13.23 -18.94 32.75
C GLN A 31 12.44 -20.17 33.22
N ALA A 32 12.12 -21.08 32.29
CA ALA A 32 12.38 -22.52 32.44
C ALA A 32 12.28 -23.25 31.09
N GLU A 33 13.19 -24.21 30.94
CA GLU A 33 13.46 -25.06 29.77
C GLU A 33 12.60 -26.34 29.69
N VAL A 34 12.44 -26.83 28.45
CA VAL A 34 12.31 -28.24 28.01
C VAL A 34 11.07 -29.05 28.44
N GLN A 35 10.22 -29.40 27.46
CA GLN A 35 10.03 -30.80 27.01
C GLN A 35 9.16 -30.87 25.75
N ALA A 36 9.67 -31.61 24.75
CA ALA A 36 8.90 -32.05 23.61
C ALA A 36 8.09 -33.31 23.96
N SER A 37 6.82 -33.29 23.57
CA SER A 37 5.95 -34.40 23.14
C SER A 37 4.60 -34.43 23.86
N ALA A 38 3.57 -34.67 23.04
CA ALA A 38 2.15 -34.84 23.35
C ALA A 38 1.34 -33.57 23.67
N ARG A 39 0.88 -32.86 22.62
CA ARG A 39 -0.42 -32.15 22.62
C ARG A 39 -1.08 -32.25 21.26
N MET A 40 -1.77 -33.36 21.00
CA MET A 40 -3.09 -33.26 20.42
C MET A 40 -4.06 -33.07 21.59
N ASP A 41 -5.04 -32.20 21.40
CA ASP A 41 -6.09 -31.76 22.32
C ASP A 41 -5.76 -30.68 23.36
N SER A 42 -6.62 -29.65 23.31
CA SER A 42 -6.82 -28.52 24.23
C SER A 42 -5.91 -27.28 24.10
N SER A 43 -6.03 -26.57 22.98
CA SER A 43 -5.96 -25.09 23.02
C SER A 43 -7.08 -24.45 22.22
N SER A 44 -8.33 -24.78 22.54
CA SER A 44 -9.45 -23.89 22.23
C SER A 44 -9.88 -23.28 23.54
N ASN A 45 -9.50 -22.04 23.81
CA ASN A 45 -10.00 -21.32 24.97
C ASN A 45 -11.53 -21.18 24.79
N PRO A 46 -12.38 -21.93 25.52
CA PRO A 46 -13.81 -22.06 25.21
C PRO A 46 -14.59 -20.76 25.39
N ALA A 47 -13.98 -19.76 26.02
CA ALA A 47 -14.58 -18.46 26.31
C ALA A 47 -14.72 -17.53 25.08
N PHE A 48 -14.05 -17.81 23.96
CA PHE A 48 -14.02 -16.90 22.79
C PHE A 48 -15.08 -17.21 21.72
N ALA A 49 -15.50 -18.47 21.59
CA ALA A 49 -16.54 -18.89 20.65
C ALA A 49 -17.93 -18.34 20.99
N ALA A 50 -18.16 -17.84 22.21
CA ALA A 50 -19.45 -17.33 22.64
C ALA A 50 -19.79 -15.93 22.08
N GLY A 51 -18.80 -15.18 21.58
CA GLY A 51 -18.98 -13.80 21.05
C GLY A 51 -18.86 -13.68 19.52
N THR A 52 -18.50 -14.76 18.83
CA THR A 52 -18.34 -14.78 17.36
C THR A 52 -19.09 -15.99 16.79
N SER A 53 -19.59 -15.91 15.55
CA SER A 53 -20.12 -17.09 14.85
C SER A 53 -19.00 -17.87 14.13
N LEU A 54 -17.75 -17.73 14.58
CA LEU A 54 -16.61 -18.44 14.00
C LEU A 54 -16.52 -19.84 14.60
N SER A 55 -16.28 -20.83 13.74
CA SER A 55 -16.13 -22.22 14.16
C SER A 55 -14.75 -22.46 14.79
N SER A 56 -14.64 -23.38 15.76
CA SER A 56 -13.34 -23.80 16.30
C SER A 56 -12.35 -24.27 15.21
N PRO A 57 -12.77 -25.03 14.17
CA PRO A 57 -11.90 -25.36 13.04
C PRO A 57 -11.38 -24.13 12.28
N SER A 58 -12.19 -23.08 12.09
CA SER A 58 -11.75 -21.83 11.43
C SER A 58 -10.65 -21.13 12.25
N ILE A 59 -10.80 -21.08 13.57
CA ILE A 59 -9.82 -20.50 14.50
C ILE A 59 -8.52 -21.30 14.47
N GLN A 60 -8.59 -22.62 14.60
CA GLN A 60 -7.40 -23.50 14.55
C GLN A 60 -6.67 -23.39 13.21
N LYS A 61 -7.40 -23.29 12.09
CA LYS A 61 -6.80 -23.08 10.77
C LYS A 61 -6.04 -21.76 10.71
N ALA A 62 -6.56 -20.70 11.32
CA ALA A 62 -5.90 -19.41 11.37
C ALA A 62 -4.65 -19.41 12.26
N GLU A 63 -4.72 -20.03 13.44
CA GLU A 63 -3.57 -20.20 14.35
C GLU A 63 -2.45 -21.01 13.67
N LYS A 64 -2.81 -22.09 12.96
CA LYS A 64 -1.85 -22.84 12.14
C LYS A 64 -1.21 -21.99 11.04
N LYS A 65 -1.99 -21.19 10.33
CA LYS A 65 -1.46 -20.28 9.29
C LYS A 65 -0.57 -19.19 9.87
N LEU A 66 -0.87 -18.71 11.08
CA LEU A 66 -0.05 -17.77 11.81
C LEU A 66 1.26 -18.40 12.28
N GLU A 67 1.23 -19.65 12.71
CA GLU A 67 2.43 -20.43 13.04
C GLU A 67 3.30 -20.69 11.80
N GLU A 68 2.70 -21.09 10.67
CA GLU A 68 3.40 -21.22 9.39
C GLU A 68 4.07 -19.90 8.96
N LEU A 69 3.41 -18.76 9.22
CA LEU A 69 3.91 -17.42 8.88
C LEU A 69 5.01 -16.92 9.82
N THR A 70 4.93 -17.23 11.12
CA THR A 70 5.80 -16.63 12.14
C THR A 70 6.85 -17.57 12.70
N GLY A 71 6.67 -18.89 12.51
CA GLY A 71 7.43 -19.92 13.21
C GLY A 71 7.09 -20.02 14.70
N LYS A 72 6.04 -19.33 15.18
CA LYS A 72 5.63 -19.28 16.58
C LYS A 72 4.18 -19.72 16.74
N SER A 73 3.92 -20.57 17.73
CA SER A 73 2.56 -20.93 18.12
C SER A 73 1.91 -19.75 18.86
N LEU A 74 1.18 -18.92 18.13
CA LEU A 74 0.46 -17.75 18.64
C LEU A 74 -1.05 -18.02 18.65
N THR A 75 -1.74 -17.53 19.67
CA THR A 75 -3.18 -17.72 19.86
C THR A 75 -3.98 -16.48 19.50
N LEU A 76 -5.23 -16.68 19.08
CA LEU A 76 -6.15 -15.58 18.81
C LEU A 76 -6.86 -15.12 20.08
N GLY A 77 -7.07 -13.81 20.17
CA GLY A 77 -7.65 -13.13 21.31
C GLY A 77 -8.98 -12.48 20.98
N LYS A 78 -9.12 -11.22 21.39
CA LYS A 78 -10.36 -10.45 21.31
C LYS A 78 -10.85 -10.35 19.87
N ALA A 79 -12.16 -10.48 19.69
CA ALA A 79 -12.81 -10.33 18.39
C ALA A 79 -13.61 -9.02 18.31
N VAL A 80 -13.59 -8.40 17.13
CA VAL A 80 -14.44 -7.28 16.74
C VAL A 80 -15.20 -7.69 15.48
N SER A 81 -16.54 -7.61 15.54
CA SER A 81 -17.40 -7.90 14.39
C SER A 81 -17.70 -6.65 13.58
N PHE A 82 -17.86 -6.83 12.27
CA PHE A 82 -18.29 -5.80 11.33
C PHE A 82 -19.17 -6.45 10.24
N PRO A 83 -19.92 -5.67 9.44
CA PRO A 83 -20.89 -6.25 8.49
C PRO A 83 -20.31 -7.27 7.49
N ALA A 84 -19.02 -7.17 7.19
CA ALA A 84 -18.35 -8.06 6.24
C ALA A 84 -17.56 -9.20 6.90
N GLY A 85 -17.50 -9.27 8.24
CA GLY A 85 -16.80 -10.36 8.94
C GLY A 85 -16.32 -10.02 10.36
N TRP A 86 -15.13 -10.55 10.71
CA TRP A 86 -14.53 -10.43 12.04
C TRP A 86 -13.04 -10.10 11.96
N ILE A 87 -12.54 -9.28 12.88
CA ILE A 87 -11.11 -9.07 13.13
C ILE A 87 -10.81 -9.64 14.51
N LEU A 88 -9.82 -10.53 14.61
CA LEU A 88 -9.36 -11.11 15.86
C LEU A 88 -7.92 -10.65 16.13
N ASP A 89 -7.66 -10.14 17.32
CA ASP A 89 -6.31 -9.76 17.76
C ASP A 89 -5.43 -11.01 17.93
N VAL A 90 -4.14 -10.89 17.63
CA VAL A 90 -3.13 -11.92 17.92
C VAL A 90 -2.53 -11.66 19.30
N GLN A 91 -2.66 -12.62 20.21
CA GLN A 91 -2.13 -12.49 21.57
C GLN A 91 -0.60 -12.46 21.56
N GLY A 92 -0.02 -11.52 22.30
CA GLY A 92 1.44 -11.36 22.40
C GLY A 92 2.10 -10.68 21.19
N ALA A 93 1.33 -10.23 20.19
CA ALA A 93 1.84 -9.46 19.07
C ALA A 93 1.11 -8.13 18.91
N GLU A 94 1.76 -7.03 19.26
CA GLU A 94 1.18 -5.69 19.21
C GLU A 94 0.71 -5.34 17.79
N GLY A 95 -0.58 -5.00 17.65
CA GLY A 95 -1.19 -4.69 16.35
C GLY A 95 -1.17 -5.87 15.36
N GLY A 96 -1.08 -7.10 15.87
CA GLY A 96 -1.28 -8.33 15.11
C GLY A 96 -2.76 -8.70 15.07
N GLU A 97 -3.23 -9.09 13.88
CA GLU A 97 -4.65 -9.30 13.59
C GLU A 97 -4.84 -10.42 12.56
N VAL A 98 -5.95 -11.15 12.69
CA VAL A 98 -6.49 -12.05 11.67
C VAL A 98 -7.88 -11.60 11.28
N THR A 99 -8.10 -11.36 9.99
CA THR A 99 -9.42 -11.00 9.46
C THR A 99 -10.09 -12.22 8.87
N PHE A 100 -11.37 -12.40 9.19
CA PHE A 100 -12.25 -13.41 8.60
C PHE A 100 -13.38 -12.72 7.83
N ASN A 101 -13.76 -13.28 6.69
CA ASN A 101 -14.98 -12.86 5.99
C ASN A 101 -16.24 -13.36 6.71
N LYS A 102 -17.41 -12.90 6.25
CA LYS A 102 -18.73 -13.30 6.77
C LYS A 102 -19.01 -14.82 6.71
N ASN A 103 -18.29 -15.58 5.89
CA ASN A 103 -18.42 -17.04 5.79
C ASN A 103 -17.51 -17.77 6.79
N GLY A 104 -16.71 -17.03 7.57
CA GLY A 104 -15.75 -17.59 8.52
C GLY A 104 -14.47 -18.12 7.88
N GLU A 105 -14.16 -17.70 6.66
CA GLU A 105 -12.89 -17.97 5.98
C GLU A 105 -11.90 -16.86 6.26
N ILE A 106 -10.60 -17.19 6.29
CA ILE A 106 -9.53 -16.22 6.55
C ILE A 106 -9.37 -15.32 5.32
N ASP A 107 -9.50 -14.02 5.50
CA ASP A 107 -9.24 -13.00 4.47
C ASP A 107 -7.79 -12.55 4.49
N SER A 108 -7.23 -12.31 5.68
CA SER A 108 -5.83 -11.88 5.84
C SER A 108 -5.29 -12.18 7.23
N ILE A 109 -3.96 -12.27 7.33
CA ILE A 109 -3.18 -12.34 8.57
C ILE A 109 -2.14 -11.23 8.52
N SER A 110 -1.98 -10.48 9.60
CA SER A 110 -1.00 -9.40 9.74
C SER A 110 -0.39 -9.43 11.13
N VAL A 111 0.93 -9.40 11.26
CA VAL A 111 1.62 -9.47 12.55
C VAL A 111 2.90 -8.65 12.52
N LYS A 112 3.12 -7.81 13.53
CA LYS A 112 4.37 -7.07 13.72
C LYS A 112 5.28 -7.86 14.64
N MET A 113 6.48 -8.20 14.18
CA MET A 113 7.46 -8.97 14.93
C MET A 113 8.73 -8.16 15.13
N LYS A 114 9.40 -8.36 16.27
CA LYS A 114 10.78 -7.89 16.45
C LYS A 114 11.69 -8.64 15.49
N TRP A 115 12.76 -7.98 15.04
CA TRP A 115 13.72 -8.64 14.15
C TRP A 115 14.27 -9.95 14.69
N SER A 116 14.65 -9.98 15.98
CA SER A 116 15.19 -11.16 16.65
C SER A 116 14.21 -12.34 16.72
N ASP A 117 12.92 -12.08 16.53
CA ASP A 117 11.85 -13.07 16.58
C ASP A 117 11.45 -13.62 15.21
N LEU A 118 11.99 -13.05 14.12
CA LEU A 118 11.76 -13.52 12.77
C LEU A 118 12.49 -14.84 12.51
N SER A 119 11.95 -15.65 11.61
CA SER A 119 12.68 -16.80 11.06
C SER A 119 13.94 -16.33 10.33
N ALA A 120 14.96 -17.19 10.27
CA ALA A 120 16.20 -16.89 9.56
C ALA A 120 15.96 -16.51 8.08
N SER A 121 15.01 -17.17 7.41
CA SER A 121 14.66 -16.88 6.02
C SER A 121 14.02 -15.50 5.85
N HIS A 122 13.19 -15.04 6.80
CA HIS A 122 12.61 -13.70 6.77
C HIS A 122 13.65 -12.62 7.05
N GLN A 123 14.57 -12.87 7.99
CA GLN A 123 15.71 -11.98 8.26
C GLN A 123 16.59 -11.84 7.02
N GLU A 124 16.98 -12.94 6.38
CA GLU A 124 17.81 -12.94 5.17
C GLU A 124 17.15 -12.16 4.03
N ALA A 125 15.88 -12.44 3.76
CA ALA A 125 15.13 -11.75 2.70
C ALA A 125 15.02 -10.24 2.95
N MET A 126 14.73 -9.84 4.19
CA MET A 126 14.63 -8.42 4.54
C MET A 126 16.01 -7.75 4.53
N GLN A 127 17.06 -8.42 5.02
CA GLN A 127 18.42 -7.88 5.01
C GLN A 127 18.91 -7.65 3.57
N LYS A 128 18.65 -8.61 2.67
CA LYS A 128 18.98 -8.45 1.25
C LYS A 128 18.29 -7.25 0.61
N ALA A 129 17.03 -6.99 0.99
CA ALA A 129 16.30 -5.80 0.52
C ALA A 129 16.89 -4.51 1.12
N LEU A 130 17.24 -4.51 2.40
CA LEU A 130 17.92 -3.40 3.08
C LEU A 130 19.26 -3.08 2.43
N ASP A 131 20.10 -4.07 2.17
CA ASP A 131 21.42 -3.90 1.56
C ASP A 131 21.36 -3.34 0.13
N THR A 132 20.24 -3.57 -0.57
CA THR A 132 20.01 -3.01 -1.91
C THR A 132 19.74 -1.50 -1.86
N VAL A 133 19.16 -1.00 -0.77
CA VAL A 133 18.61 0.36 -0.69
C VAL A 133 19.45 1.26 0.22
N ILE A 134 19.91 0.74 1.36
CA ILE A 134 20.61 1.51 2.39
C ILE A 134 22.11 1.24 2.29
N SER A 135 22.86 2.24 1.85
CA SER A 135 24.32 2.19 1.80
C SER A 135 24.92 2.26 3.21
N GLY A 136 25.87 1.38 3.54
CA GLY A 136 26.60 1.41 4.83
C GLY A 136 26.51 0.15 5.68
N GLY A 137 25.76 -0.88 5.26
CA GLY A 137 25.99 -2.28 5.66
C GLY A 137 25.66 -2.70 7.09
N SER A 138 24.90 -1.91 7.87
CA SER A 138 24.52 -2.31 9.24
C SER A 138 23.09 -1.93 9.62
N ALA A 139 22.29 -1.51 8.65
CA ALA A 139 20.91 -1.10 8.92
C ALA A 139 20.06 -2.35 9.14
N GLN A 140 19.48 -2.45 10.33
CA GLN A 140 18.56 -3.52 10.70
C GLN A 140 17.24 -2.88 11.10
N ALA A 141 16.13 -3.50 10.69
CA ALA A 141 14.83 -3.10 11.19
C ALA A 141 14.71 -3.49 12.68
N GLU A 142 14.07 -2.64 13.48
CA GLU A 142 13.68 -3.02 14.84
C GLU A 142 12.52 -4.03 14.78
N HIS A 143 11.58 -3.76 13.88
CA HIS A 143 10.38 -4.55 13.67
C HIS A 143 10.10 -4.75 12.18
N VAL A 144 9.49 -5.89 11.86
CA VAL A 144 8.98 -6.20 10.53
C VAL A 144 7.52 -6.62 10.67
N ARG A 145 6.65 -6.04 9.85
CA ARG A 145 5.27 -6.49 9.70
C ARG A 145 5.21 -7.56 8.62
N LEU A 146 4.77 -8.76 9.00
CA LEU A 146 4.45 -9.85 8.08
C LEU A 146 2.96 -9.80 7.76
N ARG A 147 2.60 -9.94 6.48
CA ARG A 147 1.21 -9.96 6.03
C ARG A 147 1.01 -10.99 4.93
N MET A 148 -0.11 -11.71 4.99
CA MET A 148 -0.62 -12.54 3.90
C MET A 148 -2.10 -12.23 3.68
N ASP A 149 -2.47 -11.97 2.43
CA ASP A 149 -3.86 -11.81 1.99
C ASP A 149 -4.31 -13.07 1.24
N TYR A 150 -5.47 -13.61 1.58
CA TYR A 150 -6.03 -14.85 0.99
C TYR A 150 -7.24 -14.58 0.09
N ASN A 151 -7.82 -13.39 0.19
CA ASN A 151 -8.96 -12.99 -0.62
C ASN A 151 -8.54 -12.62 -2.06
N ASP A 152 -9.51 -12.51 -2.96
CA ASP A 152 -9.32 -12.18 -4.38
C ASP A 152 -9.28 -10.67 -4.66
N THR A 153 -9.03 -9.84 -3.64
CA THR A 153 -9.10 -8.38 -3.79
C THR A 153 -7.95 -7.84 -4.62
N ASP A 154 -6.74 -8.38 -4.43
CA ASP A 154 -5.60 -8.14 -5.31
C ASP A 154 -4.94 -9.49 -5.68
N PRO A 155 -5.19 -10.01 -6.90
CA PRO A 155 -4.56 -11.25 -7.38
C PRO A 155 -3.03 -11.21 -7.36
N LYS A 156 -2.40 -10.03 -7.37
CA LYS A 156 -0.94 -9.90 -7.31
C LYS A 156 -0.38 -10.16 -5.92
N LEU A 157 -1.18 -9.97 -4.88
CA LEU A 157 -0.82 -10.13 -3.46
C LEU A 157 -1.41 -11.41 -2.84
N LYS A 158 -2.43 -11.99 -3.47
CA LYS A 158 -3.08 -13.22 -3.00
C LYS A 158 -2.06 -14.34 -2.77
N ASN A 159 -2.09 -14.90 -1.57
CA ASN A 159 -1.22 -15.97 -1.09
C ASN A 159 0.28 -15.64 -1.14
N LYS A 160 0.64 -14.35 -1.12
CA LYS A 160 2.03 -13.91 -1.08
C LYS A 160 2.38 -13.30 0.26
N LEU A 161 3.60 -13.56 0.70
CA LEU A 161 4.15 -12.96 1.91
C LEU A 161 4.61 -11.54 1.59
N GLN A 162 3.97 -10.57 2.23
CA GLN A 162 4.40 -9.19 2.29
C GLN A 162 5.14 -8.96 3.60
N MET A 163 6.37 -8.43 3.53
CA MET A 163 7.10 -7.97 4.69
C MET A 163 7.36 -6.47 4.55
N THR A 164 6.98 -5.70 5.55
CA THR A 164 7.19 -4.24 5.58
C THR A 164 8.02 -3.86 6.79
N ALA A 165 9.03 -3.04 6.59
CA ALA A 165 9.88 -2.50 7.64
C ALA A 165 10.09 -1.00 7.46
N GLU A 166 10.27 -0.30 8.56
CA GLU A 166 10.74 1.09 8.56
C GLU A 166 12.13 1.11 9.18
N VAL A 167 13.09 1.63 8.43
CA VAL A 167 14.48 1.77 8.86
C VAL A 167 14.95 3.16 8.51
N GLN A 168 15.31 3.94 9.53
CA GLN A 168 15.63 5.36 9.40
C GLN A 168 14.46 6.14 8.76
N ASN A 169 14.68 6.81 7.63
CA ASN A 169 13.69 7.53 6.83
C ASN A 169 13.13 6.69 5.67
N THR A 170 13.34 5.37 5.67
CA THR A 170 12.99 4.48 4.55
C THR A 170 11.97 3.42 4.97
N THR A 171 10.86 3.34 4.24
CA THR A 171 9.94 2.21 4.29
C THR A 171 10.32 1.21 3.21
N ILE A 172 10.49 -0.07 3.56
CA ILE A 172 10.86 -1.14 2.64
C ILE A 172 9.76 -2.19 2.62
N ASN A 173 9.38 -2.60 1.42
CA ASN A 173 8.43 -3.66 1.16
C ASN A 173 9.12 -4.80 0.41
N VAL A 174 8.98 -6.01 0.94
CA VAL A 174 9.45 -7.25 0.35
C VAL A 174 8.22 -8.12 0.05
N LEU A 175 8.12 -8.63 -1.17
CA LEU A 175 7.06 -9.53 -1.60
C LEU A 175 7.70 -10.86 -2.01
N ASP A 176 7.28 -11.96 -1.37
CA ASP A 176 7.83 -13.30 -1.56
C ASP A 176 9.37 -13.32 -1.57
N GLY A 177 9.96 -12.67 -0.56
CA GLY A 177 11.40 -12.63 -0.36
C GLY A 177 12.19 -11.73 -1.33
N LYS A 178 11.52 -10.96 -2.18
CA LYS A 178 12.16 -10.01 -3.10
C LYS A 178 11.73 -8.59 -2.79
N LEU A 179 12.67 -7.64 -2.90
CA LEU A 179 12.34 -6.21 -2.86
C LEU A 179 11.19 -5.94 -3.85
N SER A 180 10.09 -5.38 -3.34
CA SER A 180 8.98 -4.91 -4.17
C SER A 180 9.07 -3.40 -4.39
N MET A 181 9.35 -2.66 -3.31
CA MET A 181 9.50 -1.21 -3.32
C MET A 181 10.20 -0.77 -2.05
N ALA A 182 11.04 0.25 -2.15
CA ALA A 182 11.45 1.07 -1.01
C ALA A 182 11.11 2.53 -1.27
N LEU A 183 10.70 3.24 -0.23
CA LEU A 183 10.37 4.66 -0.25
C LEU A 183 11.17 5.35 0.85
N GLU A 184 12.12 6.17 0.45
CA GLU A 184 12.91 7.01 1.35
C GLU A 184 12.37 8.45 1.32
N ILE A 185 12.16 9.04 2.50
CA ILE A 185 11.79 10.46 2.63
C ILE A 185 13.07 11.30 2.56
N LEU A 186 13.17 12.15 1.53
CA LEU A 186 14.33 13.03 1.34
C LEU A 186 14.08 14.40 1.97
N LYS A 187 15.15 15.02 2.47
CA LYS A 187 15.13 16.46 2.73
C LYS A 187 15.17 17.19 1.38
N ILE A 188 14.44 18.29 1.27
CA ILE A 188 14.30 19.02 0.00
C ILE A 188 15.66 19.47 -0.55
N GLN A 189 16.58 19.90 0.32
CA GLN A 189 17.92 20.32 -0.07
C GLN A 189 18.81 19.19 -0.60
N ASP A 190 18.46 17.93 -0.32
CA ASP A 190 19.23 16.76 -0.77
C ASP A 190 18.77 16.29 -2.16
N VAL A 191 17.70 16.88 -2.72
CA VAL A 191 17.21 16.58 -4.07
C VAL A 191 18.10 17.27 -5.10
N PRO A 192 18.61 16.55 -6.12
CA PRO A 192 19.41 17.17 -7.17
C PRO A 192 18.67 18.30 -7.89
N GLU A 193 19.34 19.43 -8.09
CA GLU A 193 18.76 20.60 -8.77
C GLU A 193 18.22 20.27 -10.17
N ALA A 194 18.91 19.38 -10.89
CA ALA A 194 18.48 18.91 -12.21
C ALA A 194 17.11 18.23 -12.16
N ALA A 195 16.84 17.39 -11.16
CA ALA A 195 15.55 16.73 -10.99
C ALA A 195 14.44 17.75 -10.66
N VAL A 196 14.73 18.70 -9.76
CA VAL A 196 13.79 19.79 -9.42
C VAL A 196 13.47 20.64 -10.65
N LYS A 197 14.47 20.97 -11.46
CA LYS A 197 14.30 21.74 -12.71
C LYS A 197 13.45 20.99 -13.72
N SER A 198 13.68 19.69 -13.91
CA SER A 198 12.86 18.84 -14.77
C SER A 198 11.40 18.79 -14.32
N ALA A 199 11.16 18.61 -13.02
CA ALA A 199 9.80 18.59 -12.47
C ALA A 199 9.06 19.92 -12.66
N LYS A 200 9.73 21.06 -12.37
CA LYS A 200 9.17 22.40 -12.63
C LYS A 200 8.85 22.62 -14.11
N ALA A 201 9.67 22.09 -15.01
CA ALA A 201 9.41 22.16 -16.45
C ALA A 201 8.18 21.35 -16.87
N VAL A 202 7.87 20.23 -16.20
CA VAL A 202 6.60 19.50 -16.41
C VAL A 202 5.44 20.36 -15.93
N ILE A 203 5.51 20.87 -14.69
CA ILE A 203 4.44 21.68 -14.07
C ILE A 203 4.10 22.90 -14.92
N ALA A 204 5.10 23.57 -15.50
CA ALA A 204 4.89 24.73 -16.35
C ALA A 204 4.03 24.46 -17.60
N LYS A 205 3.86 23.19 -17.99
CA LYS A 205 3.05 22.74 -19.13
C LYS A 205 1.66 22.23 -18.73
N VAL A 206 1.40 22.03 -17.44
CA VAL A 206 0.10 21.57 -16.96
C VAL A 206 -0.82 22.78 -16.85
N ASP A 207 -1.96 22.70 -17.53
CA ASP A 207 -2.95 23.76 -17.48
C ASP A 207 -3.58 23.79 -16.06
N HIS A 208 -3.95 24.99 -15.57
CA HIS A 208 -4.55 25.20 -14.25
C HIS A 208 -3.68 24.96 -13.01
N VAL A 209 -2.40 24.61 -13.16
CA VAL A 209 -1.43 24.55 -12.05
C VAL A 209 -0.67 25.86 -11.92
N LYS A 210 -0.50 26.36 -10.68
CA LYS A 210 0.27 27.58 -10.44
C LYS A 210 1.76 27.29 -10.62
N LYS A 211 2.39 28.02 -11.54
CA LYS A 211 3.82 27.86 -11.89
C LYS A 211 4.79 28.14 -10.74
N THR A 212 4.31 28.76 -9.66
CA THR A 212 5.10 29.17 -8.48
C THR A 212 4.91 28.25 -7.27
N GLU A 213 4.30 27.07 -7.45
CA GLU A 213 4.16 26.14 -6.34
C GLU A 213 5.54 25.67 -5.84
N ALA A 214 5.68 25.66 -4.51
CA ALA A 214 6.90 25.23 -3.86
C ALA A 214 6.97 23.69 -3.85
N LEU A 215 8.19 23.15 -3.96
CA LEU A 215 8.47 21.76 -3.61
C LEU A 215 8.30 21.62 -2.10
N THR A 216 7.42 20.74 -1.65
CA THR A 216 7.10 20.57 -0.22
C THR A 216 7.44 19.18 0.30
N GLN A 217 7.51 18.18 -0.57
CA GLN A 217 7.89 16.82 -0.21
C GLN A 217 8.70 16.20 -1.34
N ALA A 218 9.68 15.37 -0.98
CA ALA A 218 10.48 14.63 -1.92
C ALA A 218 10.71 13.21 -1.40
N PHE A 219 10.60 12.25 -2.30
CA PHE A 219 10.81 10.84 -2.00
C PHE A 219 11.78 10.22 -3.01
N LEU A 220 12.60 9.28 -2.57
CA LEU A 220 13.31 8.37 -3.45
C LEU A 220 12.58 7.03 -3.44
N ILE A 221 12.05 6.64 -4.60
CA ILE A 221 11.36 5.36 -4.80
C ILE A 221 12.32 4.43 -5.52
N THR A 222 12.59 3.28 -4.90
CA THR A 222 13.42 2.21 -5.46
C THR A 222 12.56 0.97 -5.67
N GLU A 223 12.41 0.57 -6.92
CA GLU A 223 11.76 -0.67 -7.36
C GLU A 223 12.82 -1.57 -8.02
N PRO A 224 12.55 -2.87 -8.24
CA PRO A 224 13.54 -3.81 -8.79
C PRO A 224 14.25 -3.34 -10.07
N ASN A 225 13.57 -2.57 -10.92
CA ASN A 225 14.09 -2.16 -12.22
C ASN A 225 14.10 -0.64 -12.42
N ALA A 226 13.77 0.14 -11.39
CA ALA A 226 13.62 1.59 -11.52
C ALA A 226 13.98 2.30 -10.21
N VAL A 227 14.65 3.44 -10.33
CA VAL A 227 14.89 4.33 -9.20
C VAL A 227 14.50 5.74 -9.63
N GLN A 228 13.56 6.35 -8.92
CA GLN A 228 13.01 7.64 -9.29
C GLN A 228 12.78 8.54 -8.07
N TYR A 229 12.86 9.84 -8.31
CA TYR A 229 12.37 10.83 -7.36
C TYR A 229 10.87 11.05 -7.58
N GLU A 230 10.07 11.03 -6.53
CA GLU A 230 8.72 11.61 -6.55
C GLU A 230 8.80 12.99 -5.88
N LEU A 231 8.57 14.06 -6.66
CA LEU A 231 8.65 15.44 -6.20
C LEU A 231 7.24 16.05 -6.13
N ARG A 232 6.81 16.46 -4.93
CA ARG A 232 5.47 16.99 -4.68
C ARG A 232 5.46 18.49 -4.50
N PHE A 233 4.59 19.16 -5.25
CA PHE A 233 4.43 20.60 -5.28
C PHE A 233 3.07 21.01 -4.74
N GLY A 234 3.04 22.12 -4.00
CA GLY A 234 1.81 22.68 -3.44
C GLY A 234 2.06 23.32 -2.06
N THR A 235 1.04 23.32 -1.21
CA THR A 235 1.22 23.62 0.23
C THR A 235 1.60 22.34 0.98
N PRO A 236 2.32 22.43 2.11
CA PRO A 236 2.65 21.24 2.93
C PRO A 236 1.41 20.47 3.41
N THR A 237 0.26 21.16 3.50
CA THR A 237 -1.04 20.61 3.92
C THR A 237 -1.97 20.29 2.74
N SER A 238 -1.50 20.41 1.49
CA SER A 238 -2.34 20.15 0.33
C SER A 238 -2.78 18.69 0.34
N LYS A 239 -4.09 18.47 0.33
CA LYS A 239 -4.67 17.13 0.23
C LYS A 239 -4.36 16.48 -1.13
N TYR A 240 -4.13 17.29 -2.17
CA TYR A 240 -3.90 16.83 -3.53
C TYR A 240 -2.74 17.61 -4.17
N PRO A 241 -1.49 17.33 -3.76
CA PRO A 241 -0.33 17.97 -4.38
C PRO A 241 -0.18 17.52 -5.83
N VAL A 242 0.53 18.33 -6.62
CA VAL A 242 1.03 17.89 -7.93
C VAL A 242 2.30 17.09 -7.70
N SER A 243 2.32 15.80 -8.06
CA SER A 243 3.53 14.98 -7.99
C SER A 243 4.12 14.77 -9.38
N VAL A 244 5.44 14.89 -9.51
CA VAL A 244 6.16 14.53 -10.74
C VAL A 244 7.19 13.46 -10.40
N ASN A 245 7.16 12.35 -11.14
CA ASN A 245 8.18 11.31 -11.04
C ASN A 245 9.33 11.64 -12.00
N ILE A 246 10.57 11.58 -11.51
CA ILE A 246 11.79 11.86 -12.26
C ILE A 246 12.73 10.65 -12.13
N ASP A 247 13.10 10.03 -13.25
CA ASP A 247 14.11 8.97 -13.26
C ASP A 247 15.44 9.47 -12.69
N LYS A 248 15.97 8.78 -11.68
CA LYS A 248 17.17 9.21 -10.94
C LYS A 248 18.40 9.31 -11.84
N LYS A 249 18.53 8.40 -12.81
CA LYS A 249 19.73 8.30 -13.65
C LYS A 249 19.76 9.37 -14.74
N THR A 250 18.61 9.65 -15.35
CA THR A 250 18.50 10.49 -16.55
C THR A 250 17.94 11.88 -16.25
N ASN A 251 17.40 12.11 -15.05
CA ASN A 251 16.64 13.31 -14.69
C ASN A 251 15.45 13.60 -15.62
N LYS A 252 14.96 12.58 -16.34
CA LYS A 252 13.81 12.71 -17.23
C LYS A 252 12.51 12.44 -16.48
N PRO A 253 11.44 13.17 -16.79
CA PRO A 253 10.14 12.91 -16.17
C PRO A 253 9.55 11.59 -16.67
N THR A 254 9.14 10.75 -15.74
CA THR A 254 8.55 9.44 -15.97
C THR A 254 7.07 9.38 -15.60
N GLY A 255 6.58 10.30 -14.76
CA GLY A 255 5.20 10.26 -14.32
C GLY A 255 4.69 11.60 -13.81
N LEU A 256 3.37 11.71 -13.71
CA LEU A 256 2.67 12.91 -13.27
C LEU A 256 1.38 12.51 -12.54
N TYR A 257 1.15 13.08 -11.36
CA TYR A 257 -0.09 12.98 -10.61
C TYR A 257 -0.70 14.36 -10.37
N LEU A 258 -1.98 14.50 -10.73
CA LEU A 258 -2.80 15.71 -10.63
C LEU A 258 -4.05 15.40 -9.79
N GLY A 259 -3.87 15.03 -8.53
CA GLY A 259 -4.96 14.55 -7.66
C GLY A 259 -6.15 15.51 -7.51
N PHE A 260 -5.98 16.80 -7.81
CA PHE A 260 -7.07 17.77 -7.80
C PHE A 260 -8.13 17.50 -8.89
N LEU A 261 -7.78 16.76 -9.95
CA LEU A 261 -8.67 16.33 -11.04
C LEU A 261 -9.42 15.02 -10.71
N GLU A 262 -9.02 14.30 -9.68
CA GLU A 262 -9.62 13.02 -9.31
C GLU A 262 -11.10 13.21 -8.94
N ASP A 263 -11.93 12.23 -9.30
CA ASP A 263 -13.32 12.19 -8.85
C ASP A 263 -13.38 12.11 -7.32
N LYS A 264 -14.21 12.95 -6.70
CA LYS A 264 -14.32 13.03 -5.23
C LYS A 264 -15.59 12.32 -4.74
N PRO A 265 -15.53 11.02 -4.36
CA PRO A 265 -16.71 10.27 -3.93
C PRO A 265 -17.12 10.56 -2.48
N ALA A 266 -16.23 11.12 -1.65
CA ALA A 266 -16.39 11.20 -0.19
C ALA A 266 -17.65 11.92 0.33
N ASN A 267 -18.35 12.70 -0.51
CA ASN A 267 -19.59 13.40 -0.17
C ASN A 267 -20.74 13.10 -1.16
N LYS A 268 -20.60 12.06 -1.99
CA LYS A 268 -21.59 11.67 -2.99
C LYS A 268 -22.52 10.59 -2.43
N SER A 269 -23.79 10.60 -2.84
CA SER A 269 -24.72 9.50 -2.56
C SER A 269 -24.29 8.23 -3.28
N GLU A 270 -24.78 7.07 -2.82
CA GLU A 270 -24.51 5.79 -3.47
C GLU A 270 -24.89 5.79 -4.96
N ALA A 271 -26.03 6.37 -5.30
CA ALA A 271 -26.47 6.53 -6.69
C ALA A 271 -25.48 7.38 -7.52
N GLN A 272 -24.93 8.44 -6.94
CA GLN A 272 -23.93 9.28 -7.60
C GLN A 272 -22.60 8.55 -7.78
N ILE A 273 -22.16 7.79 -6.77
CA ILE A 273 -20.95 6.95 -6.85
C ILE A 273 -21.13 5.89 -7.95
N ASN A 274 -22.26 5.18 -7.95
CA ASN A 274 -22.57 4.17 -8.96
C ASN A 274 -22.59 4.76 -10.38
N LYS A 275 -23.13 5.97 -10.55
CA LYS A 275 -23.11 6.68 -11.84
C LYS A 275 -21.70 7.01 -12.30
N VAL A 276 -20.82 7.48 -11.41
CA VAL A 276 -19.41 7.74 -11.71
C VAL A 276 -18.71 6.44 -12.13
N MET A 277 -18.88 5.37 -11.36
CA MET A 277 -18.27 4.06 -11.65
C MET A 277 -18.74 3.48 -12.98
N GLN A 278 -20.04 3.60 -13.31
CA GLN A 278 -20.56 3.19 -14.61
C GLN A 278 -19.98 4.03 -15.75
N THR A 279 -19.81 5.34 -15.54
CA THR A 279 -19.19 6.23 -16.53
C THR A 279 -17.75 5.82 -16.81
N LEU A 280 -16.97 5.54 -15.77
CA LEU A 280 -15.59 5.07 -15.88
C LEU A 280 -15.49 3.72 -16.58
N LYS A 281 -16.36 2.76 -16.21
CA LYS A 281 -16.45 1.42 -16.85
C LYS A 281 -16.78 1.51 -18.33
N ASN A 282 -17.68 2.42 -18.71
CA ASN A 282 -18.18 2.55 -20.08
C ASN A 282 -17.39 3.56 -20.93
N ALA A 283 -16.28 4.11 -20.43
CA ALA A 283 -15.47 5.06 -21.16
C ALA A 283 -14.97 4.49 -22.51
N ASN A 284 -15.00 5.33 -23.55
CA ASN A 284 -14.51 5.00 -24.88
C ASN A 284 -12.98 5.15 -24.96
N MET A 285 -12.26 4.05 -25.15
CA MET A 285 -10.79 4.02 -25.15
C MET A 285 -10.17 4.70 -26.36
N ASP A 286 -10.82 4.71 -27.53
CA ASP A 286 -10.31 5.42 -28.71
C ASP A 286 -10.38 6.93 -28.51
N LYS A 287 -11.50 7.41 -27.94
CA LYS A 287 -11.65 8.81 -27.56
C LYS A 287 -10.62 9.21 -26.49
N LEU A 288 -10.47 8.39 -25.45
CA LEU A 288 -9.49 8.64 -24.38
C LEU A 288 -8.06 8.65 -24.94
N LYS A 289 -7.71 7.70 -25.81
CA LYS A 289 -6.39 7.64 -26.45
C LYS A 289 -6.11 8.90 -27.27
N LYS A 290 -7.10 9.39 -28.04
CA LYS A 290 -6.97 10.59 -28.88
C LYS A 290 -6.65 11.84 -28.07
N THR A 291 -7.15 11.95 -26.83
CA THR A 291 -6.85 13.07 -25.93
C THR A 291 -5.59 12.84 -25.10
N ALA A 292 -5.38 11.61 -24.61
CA ALA A 292 -4.28 11.24 -23.73
C ALA A 292 -2.90 11.34 -24.41
N VAL A 293 -2.75 10.80 -25.62
CA VAL A 293 -1.46 10.77 -26.33
C VAL A 293 -0.81 12.16 -26.48
N PRO A 294 -1.51 13.20 -27.02
CA PRO A 294 -0.91 14.53 -27.13
C PRO A 294 -0.65 15.18 -25.76
N GLN A 295 -1.49 14.93 -24.75
CA GLN A 295 -1.28 15.45 -23.39
C GLN A 295 -0.03 14.85 -22.74
N ILE A 296 0.13 13.53 -22.79
CA ILE A 296 1.29 12.83 -22.25
C ILE A 296 2.57 13.26 -22.97
N LYS A 297 2.52 13.42 -24.30
CA LYS A 297 3.64 13.96 -25.08
C LYS A 297 3.98 15.39 -24.66
N LYS A 298 2.98 16.26 -24.45
CA LYS A 298 3.17 17.64 -23.96
C LYS A 298 3.87 17.63 -22.59
N TRP A 299 3.29 16.92 -21.61
CA TRP A 299 3.75 16.94 -20.23
C TRP A 299 5.11 16.27 -20.06
N LEU A 300 5.22 15.01 -20.48
CA LEU A 300 6.34 14.12 -20.18
C LEU A 300 7.30 13.91 -21.36
N GLY A 301 6.95 14.36 -22.57
CA GLY A 301 7.75 14.11 -23.76
C GLY A 301 7.71 12.67 -24.26
N MET A 302 6.82 11.84 -23.71
CA MET A 302 6.68 10.44 -24.10
C MET A 302 5.91 10.31 -25.42
N ASP A 303 6.49 9.59 -26.38
CA ASP A 303 5.82 9.27 -27.63
C ASP A 303 5.11 7.92 -27.55
N LEU A 304 3.78 7.96 -27.49
CA LEU A 304 2.92 6.78 -27.45
C LEU A 304 2.42 6.36 -28.83
N SER A 305 3.08 6.78 -29.90
CA SER A 305 2.75 6.38 -31.27
C SER A 305 2.89 4.87 -31.46
N GLY A 306 1.82 4.24 -31.95
CA GLY A 306 1.73 2.79 -32.14
C GLY A 306 1.41 1.98 -30.87
N TYR A 307 1.24 2.64 -29.71
CA TYR A 307 0.74 1.95 -28.52
C TYR A 307 -0.76 1.66 -28.63
N LYS A 308 -1.22 0.55 -28.05
CA LYS A 308 -2.64 0.22 -27.83
C LYS A 308 -3.04 0.63 -26.41
N LEU A 309 -4.22 1.23 -26.24
CA LEU A 309 -4.77 1.55 -24.93
C LEU A 309 -5.83 0.50 -24.54
N THR A 310 -5.68 -0.12 -23.37
CA THR A 310 -6.61 -1.13 -22.84
C THR A 310 -7.00 -0.81 -21.40
N LYS A 311 -8.27 -1.01 -21.04
CA LYS A 311 -8.74 -0.89 -19.65
C LYS A 311 -8.06 -1.93 -18.76
N VAL A 312 -7.84 -1.58 -17.50
CA VAL A 312 -7.47 -2.55 -16.48
C VAL A 312 -8.73 -3.24 -15.96
N ALA A 313 -8.71 -4.57 -15.94
CA ALA A 313 -9.84 -5.36 -15.45
C ALA A 313 -10.09 -5.05 -13.96
N ASN A 314 -11.36 -4.89 -13.60
CA ASN A 314 -11.81 -4.60 -12.22
C ASN A 314 -11.30 -3.29 -11.62
N GLU A 315 -10.66 -2.41 -12.40
CA GLU A 315 -10.16 -1.11 -11.95
C GLU A 315 -10.73 0.02 -12.83
N PRO A 316 -12.01 0.40 -12.68
CA PRO A 316 -12.61 1.47 -13.46
C PRO A 316 -11.86 2.79 -13.31
N GLY A 317 -11.60 3.46 -14.43
CA GLY A 317 -10.80 4.69 -14.44
C GLY A 317 -9.31 4.44 -14.67
N ASN A 318 -8.86 3.19 -14.78
CA ASN A 318 -7.48 2.84 -15.09
C ASN A 318 -7.35 2.19 -16.47
N ALA A 319 -6.30 2.56 -17.19
CA ALA A 319 -5.96 1.98 -18.48
C ALA A 319 -4.43 1.88 -18.66
N VAL A 320 -4.00 1.07 -19.60
CA VAL A 320 -2.58 0.82 -19.89
C VAL A 320 -2.33 0.93 -21.38
N PHE A 321 -1.33 1.74 -21.73
CA PHE A 321 -0.72 1.77 -23.04
C PHE A 321 0.30 0.64 -23.15
N THR A 322 0.15 -0.24 -24.14
CA THR A 322 1.09 -1.34 -24.42
C THR A 322 1.57 -1.31 -25.87
N LYS A 323 2.83 -1.71 -26.09
CA LYS A 323 3.44 -1.89 -27.41
C LYS A 323 4.50 -3.00 -27.30
N SER A 324 4.52 -3.91 -28.26
CA SER A 324 5.48 -5.01 -28.25
C SER A 324 6.92 -4.48 -28.20
N GLY A 325 7.74 -5.04 -27.32
CA GLY A 325 9.14 -4.64 -27.13
C GLY A 325 9.37 -3.28 -26.46
N ALA A 326 8.33 -2.62 -25.95
CA ALA A 326 8.47 -1.33 -25.28
C ALA A 326 7.84 -1.33 -23.86
N PRO A 327 8.32 -0.48 -22.94
CA PRO A 327 7.70 -0.32 -21.63
C PRO A 327 6.23 0.11 -21.75
N SER A 328 5.40 -0.40 -20.85
CA SER A 328 3.99 -0.01 -20.75
C SER A 328 3.84 1.29 -19.96
N VAL A 329 2.80 2.07 -20.25
CA VAL A 329 2.46 3.30 -19.51
C VAL A 329 1.05 3.18 -18.97
N LYS A 330 0.90 3.24 -17.66
CA LYS A 330 -0.37 3.25 -16.94
C LYS A 330 -0.90 4.67 -16.87
N VAL A 331 -2.22 4.78 -16.94
CA VAL A 331 -2.92 6.06 -16.78
C VAL A 331 -4.18 5.87 -15.96
N SER A 332 -4.50 6.90 -15.17
CA SER A 332 -5.83 7.05 -14.57
C SER A 332 -6.55 8.26 -15.13
N TYR A 333 -7.86 8.13 -15.29
CA TYR A 333 -8.74 9.15 -15.83
C TYR A 333 -10.02 9.29 -14.99
N ASN A 334 -10.53 10.52 -14.89
CA ASN A 334 -11.77 10.81 -14.17
C ASN A 334 -13.01 10.56 -15.05
N SER A 335 -14.22 10.72 -14.49
CA SER A 335 -15.49 10.53 -15.20
C SER A 335 -15.73 11.49 -16.38
N LYS A 336 -14.91 12.55 -16.52
CA LYS A 336 -14.90 13.44 -17.70
C LYS A 336 -13.92 12.99 -18.78
N GLY A 337 -13.11 11.97 -18.51
CA GLY A 337 -12.05 11.49 -19.37
C GLY A 337 -10.76 12.30 -19.30
N GLU A 338 -10.59 13.13 -18.27
CA GLU A 338 -9.36 13.89 -18.02
C GLU A 338 -8.34 12.98 -17.31
N LEU A 339 -7.10 12.98 -17.79
CA LEU A 339 -6.02 12.27 -17.13
C LEU A 339 -5.63 12.98 -15.83
N TYR A 340 -5.46 12.21 -14.77
CA TYR A 340 -4.95 12.71 -13.50
C TYR A 340 -3.77 11.92 -12.96
N TRP A 341 -3.43 10.78 -13.58
CA TRP A 341 -2.23 10.02 -13.25
C TRP A 341 -1.64 9.39 -14.51
N VAL A 342 -0.31 9.44 -14.61
CA VAL A 342 0.49 8.81 -15.67
C VAL A 342 1.76 8.25 -15.03
N ASP A 343 2.07 6.98 -15.30
CA ASP A 343 3.23 6.25 -14.78
C ASP A 343 3.67 5.14 -15.74
#